data_AF-A0A971CBI6-F1
#
_entry.id   AF-A0A971CBI6-F1
#
_cell.length_a   1.000
_cell.length_b   1.000
_cell.length_c   1.000
_cell.angle_alpha   90.00
_cell.angle_beta   90.00
_cell.angle_gamma   90.00
#
_symmetry.space_group_name_H-M   'P 1'
#
loop_
_entity.id
_entity.type
_entity.pdbx_description
1 polymer ?
#
loop_
_entity_poly.entity_id
_entity_poly.type
_entity_poly.pdbx_seq_one_letter_code
_entity_poly.pdbx_strand_id
1 'polypeptide(L)'
;MSDAQTQVLAGRDLEATQELAEQLVVSAREQGIALTGPDGLLTGLTRQVLQTALEAEMTEHLGHEHGGMPGPGGNVRNGHSAKTVRTEIGDVRIQVPRDREGSFEPVLVPKHTRRPAGFDETVISLYAKGMTTGDIGGAVHRDTQPRQSVEVSIAANSSHPRGAHRPGSRKLGILRPAARPAVAPARGARLTPHHGGAPW
;
A
#
# COMPACT_ATOMS: atom_id res chain seq x y z
N MET A 1 -11.57 33.45 14.02
CA MET A 1 -12.75 32.56 14.13
C MET A 1 -12.42 31.06 13.93
N SER A 2 -11.20 30.70 13.52
CA SER A 2 -10.77 29.30 13.34
C SER A 2 -10.49 28.55 14.64
N ASP A 3 -9.82 29.19 15.62
CA ASP A 3 -9.30 28.48 16.80
C ASP A 3 -10.39 27.96 17.77
N ALA A 4 -11.52 28.66 17.87
CA ALA A 4 -12.63 28.24 18.73
C ALA A 4 -13.38 27.03 18.15
N GLN A 5 -13.49 26.93 16.82
CA GLN A 5 -14.10 25.77 16.17
C GLN A 5 -13.21 24.52 16.30
N THR A 6 -11.88 24.70 16.23
CA THR A 6 -10.91 23.61 16.46
C THR A 6 -10.92 23.11 17.91
N GLN A 7 -11.03 24.00 18.90
CA GLN A 7 -11.11 23.58 20.32
C GLN A 7 -12.41 22.85 20.66
N VAL A 8 -13.54 23.26 20.08
CA VAL A 8 -14.84 22.58 20.29
C VAL A 8 -14.88 21.21 19.61
N LEU A 9 -14.27 21.05 18.43
CA LEU A 9 -14.13 19.76 17.77
C LEU A 9 -13.24 18.81 18.59
N ALA A 10 -12.06 19.27 19.01
CA ALA A 10 -11.15 18.46 19.83
C ALA A 10 -11.76 18.03 21.17
N GLY A 11 -12.59 18.88 21.80
CA GLY A 11 -13.32 18.52 23.02
C GLY A 11 -14.36 17.41 22.81
N ARG A 12 -15.10 17.46 21.70
CA ARG A 12 -16.08 16.41 21.32
C ARG A 12 -15.41 15.09 20.99
N ASP A 13 -14.24 15.14 20.35
CA ASP A 13 -13.49 13.95 19.98
C ASP A 13 -12.95 13.22 21.23
N LEU A 14 -12.58 13.97 22.28
CA LEU A 14 -12.18 13.40 23.57
C LEU A 14 -13.35 12.75 24.32
N GLU A 15 -14.53 13.37 24.33
CA GLU A 15 -15.74 12.79 24.92
C GLU A 15 -16.16 11.50 24.20
N ALA A 16 -16.17 11.50 22.86
CA ALA A 16 -16.46 10.30 22.07
C ALA A 16 -15.43 9.18 22.33
N THR A 17 -14.16 9.54 22.53
CA THR A 17 -13.11 8.57 22.86
C THR A 17 -13.31 7.98 24.26
N GLN A 18 -13.74 8.80 25.24
CA GLN A 18 -14.07 8.33 26.58
C GLN A 18 -15.27 7.37 26.56
N GLU A 19 -16.34 7.73 25.85
CA GLU A 19 -17.52 6.88 25.69
C GLU A 19 -17.16 5.53 25.05
N LEU A 20 -16.32 5.54 24.02
CA LEU A 20 -15.84 4.31 23.38
C LEU A 20 -15.00 3.46 24.35
N ALA A 21 -14.10 4.10 25.12
CA ALA A 21 -13.28 3.39 26.10
C ALA A 21 -14.14 2.72 27.18
N GLU A 22 -15.16 3.42 27.69
CA GLU A 22 -16.12 2.86 28.63
C GLU A 22 -16.88 1.66 28.03
N GLN A 23 -17.38 1.81 26.80
CA GLN A 23 -18.07 0.73 26.08
C GLN A 23 -17.18 -0.50 25.90
N LEU A 24 -15.90 -0.32 25.56
CA LEU A 24 -14.95 -1.42 25.41
C LEU A 24 -14.69 -2.14 26.74
N VAL A 25 -14.55 -1.39 27.85
CA VAL A 25 -14.36 -1.98 29.19
C VAL A 25 -15.61 -2.76 29.64
N VAL A 26 -16.80 -2.20 29.41
CA VAL A 26 -18.07 -2.91 29.71
C VAL A 26 -18.17 -4.18 28.88
N SER A 27 -17.95 -4.09 27.57
CA SER A 27 -18.01 -5.25 26.67
C SER A 27 -17.02 -6.35 27.05
N ALA A 28 -15.77 -5.99 27.40
CA ALA A 28 -14.76 -6.96 27.86
C ALA A 28 -15.21 -7.69 29.13
N ARG A 29 -15.79 -6.98 30.09
CA ARG A 29 -16.30 -7.55 31.35
C ARG A 29 -17.49 -8.48 31.11
N GLU A 30 -18.45 -8.08 30.29
CA GLU A 30 -19.64 -8.88 29.97
C GLU A 30 -19.28 -10.17 29.25
N GLN A 31 -18.32 -10.10 28.33
CA GLN A 31 -17.87 -11.26 27.56
C GLN A 31 -16.84 -12.12 28.32
N GLY A 32 -16.32 -11.63 29.45
CA GLY A 32 -15.27 -12.30 30.22
C GLY A 32 -13.93 -12.39 29.48
N ILE A 33 -13.69 -11.49 28.53
CA ILE A 33 -12.47 -11.48 27.70
C ILE A 33 -11.44 -10.52 28.32
N ALA A 34 -10.17 -10.91 28.28
CA ALA A 34 -9.09 -10.02 28.71
C ALA A 34 -9.01 -8.77 27.82
N LEU A 35 -8.64 -7.63 28.38
CA LEU A 35 -8.50 -6.40 27.59
C LEU A 35 -7.31 -6.51 26.61
N THR A 36 -6.22 -7.14 27.05
CA THR A 36 -4.97 -7.35 26.29
C THR A 36 -4.63 -8.84 26.17
N GLY A 37 -3.59 -9.17 25.41
CA GLY A 37 -3.16 -10.54 25.13
C GLY A 37 -3.63 -11.05 23.76
N PRO A 38 -3.16 -12.23 23.30
CA PRO A 38 -3.35 -12.71 21.92
C PRO A 38 -4.81 -12.84 21.46
N ASP A 39 -5.73 -13.08 22.40
CA ASP A 39 -7.17 -13.18 22.18
C ASP A 39 -7.96 -12.12 22.98
N GLY A 40 -7.27 -11.05 23.38
CA GLY A 40 -7.87 -9.92 24.09
C GLY A 40 -8.74 -9.04 23.18
N LEU A 41 -9.60 -8.23 23.79
CA LEU A 41 -10.49 -7.34 23.05
C LEU A 41 -9.71 -6.34 22.20
N LEU A 42 -8.66 -5.73 22.76
CA LEU A 42 -7.85 -4.73 22.04
C LEU A 42 -7.08 -5.36 20.88
N THR A 43 -6.55 -6.57 21.03
CA THR A 43 -5.86 -7.25 19.91
C THR A 43 -6.82 -7.66 18.80
N GLY A 44 -8.07 -8.00 19.15
CA GLY A 44 -9.16 -8.19 18.18
C GLY A 44 -9.49 -6.90 17.40
N LEU A 45 -9.59 -5.78 18.09
CA LEU A 45 -9.82 -4.48 17.45
C LEU A 45 -8.65 -4.10 16.52
N THR A 46 -7.42 -4.21 17.02
CA THR A 46 -6.20 -3.96 16.23
C THR A 46 -6.13 -4.86 15.00
N ARG A 47 -6.53 -6.13 15.11
CA ARG A 47 -6.62 -7.05 13.96
C ARG A 47 -7.55 -6.50 12.88
N GLN A 48 -8.74 -6.05 13.28
CA GLN A 48 -9.75 -5.53 12.36
C GLN A 48 -9.25 -4.27 11.65
N VAL A 49 -8.61 -3.35 12.38
CA VAL A 49 -8.01 -2.14 11.81
C VAL A 49 -6.94 -2.49 10.79
N LEU A 50 -6.00 -3.38 11.16
CA LEU A 50 -4.91 -3.82 10.28
C LEU A 50 -5.44 -4.46 9.00
N GLN A 51 -6.41 -5.37 9.10
CA GLN A 51 -6.99 -6.03 7.94
C GLN A 51 -7.73 -5.04 7.03
N THR A 52 -8.48 -4.11 7.62
CA THR A 52 -9.23 -3.10 6.85
C THR A 52 -8.27 -2.19 6.09
N ALA A 53 -7.19 -1.74 6.74
CA ALA A 53 -6.17 -0.92 6.10
C ALA A 53 -5.42 -1.68 4.99
N LEU A 54 -5.08 -2.96 5.21
CA LEU A 54 -4.44 -3.79 4.18
C LEU A 54 -5.35 -4.05 2.96
N GLU A 55 -6.66 -4.19 3.15
CA GLU A 55 -7.60 -4.29 2.04
C GLU A 55 -7.69 -2.99 1.25
N ALA A 56 -7.65 -1.84 1.93
CA ALA A 56 -7.58 -0.54 1.27
C ALA A 56 -6.31 -0.39 0.43
N GLU A 57 -5.14 -0.78 0.97
CA GLU A 57 -3.87 -0.82 0.21
C GLU A 57 -3.97 -1.74 -1.01
N MET A 58 -4.64 -2.89 -0.89
CA MET A 58 -4.84 -3.82 -2.01
C MET A 58 -5.76 -3.22 -3.08
N THR A 59 -6.82 -2.52 -2.68
CA THR A 59 -7.69 -1.79 -3.62
C THR A 59 -6.90 -0.74 -4.40
N GLU A 60 -6.07 0.03 -3.72
CA GLU A 60 -5.22 1.04 -4.36
C GLU A 60 -4.19 0.40 -5.30
N HIS A 61 -3.51 -0.67 -4.87
CA HIS A 61 -2.54 -1.41 -5.68
C HIS A 61 -3.15 -1.97 -6.98
N LEU A 62 -4.35 -2.53 -6.91
CA LEU A 62 -5.03 -3.11 -8.07
C LEU A 62 -5.79 -2.08 -8.91
N GLY A 63 -6.06 -0.89 -8.37
CA GLY A 63 -6.87 0.15 -9.01
C GLY A 63 -8.36 -0.23 -9.12
N HIS A 64 -8.83 -1.25 -8.39
CA HIS A 64 -10.22 -1.65 -8.37
C HIS A 64 -10.64 -2.36 -7.08
N GLU A 65 -11.92 -2.24 -6.77
CA GLU A 65 -12.55 -2.86 -5.59
C GLU A 65 -12.62 -4.39 -5.68
N HIS A 66 -12.91 -5.01 -4.55
CA HIS A 66 -13.18 -6.45 -4.48
C HIS A 66 -14.35 -6.83 -5.42
N GLY A 67 -14.16 -7.89 -6.21
CA GLY A 67 -15.14 -8.30 -7.22
C GLY A 67 -15.16 -7.44 -8.50
N GLY A 68 -14.33 -6.38 -8.56
CA GLY A 68 -14.12 -5.62 -9.79
C GLY A 68 -13.43 -6.45 -10.87
N MET A 69 -13.81 -6.21 -12.13
CA MET A 69 -13.15 -6.84 -13.28
C MET A 69 -11.89 -6.05 -13.62
N PRO A 70 -10.70 -6.66 -13.64
CA PRO A 70 -9.50 -6.00 -14.11
C PRO A 70 -9.60 -5.70 -15.62
N GLY A 71 -8.78 -4.75 -16.09
CA GLY A 71 -8.56 -4.57 -17.53
C GLY A 71 -7.93 -5.83 -18.18
N PRO A 72 -7.87 -5.92 -19.51
CA PRO A 72 -7.22 -7.04 -20.19
C PRO A 72 -5.78 -7.25 -19.71
N GLY A 73 -5.47 -8.45 -19.20
CA GLY A 73 -4.16 -8.75 -18.63
C GLY A 73 -3.90 -8.11 -17.26
N GLY A 74 -4.92 -7.58 -16.60
CA GLY A 74 -4.80 -6.97 -15.29
C GLY A 74 -4.75 -8.00 -14.16
N ASN A 75 -4.07 -7.61 -13.09
CA ASN A 75 -3.89 -8.39 -11.89
C ASN A 75 -5.20 -8.49 -11.08
N VAL A 76 -5.31 -9.53 -10.23
CA VAL A 76 -6.50 -9.77 -9.41
C VAL A 76 -6.11 -10.21 -8.01
N ARG A 77 -7.02 -10.02 -7.06
CA ARG A 77 -6.89 -10.61 -5.72
C ARG A 77 -6.87 -12.14 -5.81
N ASN A 78 -6.02 -12.78 -5.01
CA ASN A 78 -5.83 -14.23 -4.95
C ASN A 78 -5.81 -14.72 -3.49
N GLY A 79 -6.88 -14.39 -2.76
CA GLY A 79 -7.07 -14.79 -1.36
C GLY A 79 -6.14 -14.07 -0.39
N HIS A 80 -5.86 -14.75 0.73
CA HIS A 80 -5.14 -14.19 1.87
C HIS A 80 -4.07 -15.12 2.39
N SER A 81 -3.08 -14.55 3.09
CA SER A 81 -2.06 -15.29 3.84
C SER A 81 -2.08 -14.92 5.31
N ALA A 82 -2.07 -15.92 6.17
CA ALA A 82 -2.03 -15.71 7.61
C ALA A 82 -0.65 -15.19 8.05
N LYS A 83 -0.65 -14.15 8.88
CA LYS A 83 0.56 -13.57 9.48
C LYS A 83 0.29 -13.15 10.92
N THR A 84 1.11 -13.59 11.85
CA THR A 84 1.15 -13.04 13.22
C THR A 84 2.07 -11.84 13.26
N VAL A 85 1.55 -10.72 13.76
CA VAL A 85 2.25 -9.46 14.03
C VAL A 85 2.38 -9.30 15.54
N ARG A 86 3.57 -8.96 16.02
CA ARG A 86 3.84 -8.72 17.44
C ARG A 86 3.60 -7.25 17.74
N THR A 87 2.70 -6.96 18.68
CA THR A 87 2.44 -5.60 19.17
C THR A 87 2.61 -5.56 20.69
N GLU A 88 2.67 -4.36 21.28
CA GLU A 88 2.81 -4.22 22.74
C GLU A 88 1.59 -4.72 23.53
N ILE A 89 0.41 -4.75 22.91
CA ILE A 89 -0.83 -5.26 23.53
C ILE A 89 -1.00 -6.78 23.37
N GLY A 90 -0.17 -7.44 22.57
CA GLY A 90 -0.18 -8.89 22.36
C GLY A 90 0.09 -9.32 20.91
N ASP A 91 0.20 -10.63 20.67
CA ASP A 91 0.36 -11.16 19.32
C ASP A 91 -0.97 -11.09 18.54
N VAL A 92 -0.96 -10.44 17.38
CA VAL A 92 -2.14 -10.23 16.53
C VAL A 92 -2.03 -11.08 15.26
N ARG A 93 -2.93 -12.05 15.10
CA ARG A 93 -3.02 -12.87 13.87
C ARG A 93 -3.90 -12.18 12.83
N ILE A 94 -3.31 -11.73 11.73
CA ILE A 94 -3.98 -11.06 10.61
C ILE A 94 -4.03 -11.95 9.36
N GLN A 95 -4.86 -11.54 8.40
CA GLN A 95 -4.97 -12.12 7.06
C GLN A 95 -4.53 -11.05 6.08
N VAL A 96 -3.39 -11.25 5.43
CA VAL A 96 -2.81 -10.29 4.50
C VAL A 96 -3.35 -10.60 3.10
N PRO A 97 -4.00 -9.66 2.42
CA PRO A 97 -4.51 -9.88 1.07
C PRO A 97 -3.34 -10.13 0.11
N ARG A 98 -3.60 -10.92 -0.92
CA ARG A 98 -2.63 -11.23 -1.98
C ARG A 98 -3.20 -10.94 -3.34
N ASP A 99 -2.30 -10.61 -4.26
CA ASP A 99 -2.59 -10.53 -5.68
C ASP A 99 -2.09 -11.79 -6.41
N ARG A 100 -2.55 -11.99 -7.64
CA ARG A 100 -2.24 -13.16 -8.46
C ARG A 100 -0.81 -13.14 -8.98
N GLU A 101 -0.30 -11.95 -9.31
CA GLU A 101 1.05 -11.77 -9.84
C GLU A 101 2.13 -11.72 -8.73
N GLY A 102 1.73 -11.58 -7.48
CA GLY A 102 2.63 -11.48 -6.32
C GLY A 102 3.36 -10.14 -6.20
N SER A 103 2.91 -9.12 -6.93
CA SER A 103 3.51 -7.78 -6.99
C SER A 103 3.09 -6.86 -5.85
N PHE A 104 2.08 -7.24 -5.05
CA PHE A 104 1.64 -6.42 -3.92
C PHE A 104 2.71 -6.33 -2.84
N GLU A 105 3.12 -5.11 -2.48
CA GLU A 105 4.07 -4.81 -1.39
C GLU A 105 3.39 -3.92 -0.35
N PRO A 106 2.77 -4.50 0.71
CA PRO A 106 2.04 -3.72 1.71
C PRO A 106 2.99 -2.84 2.52
N VAL A 107 2.58 -1.59 2.74
CA VAL A 107 3.38 -0.59 3.47
C VAL A 107 3.17 -0.75 4.97
N LEU A 108 1.91 -0.91 5.39
CA LEU A 108 1.53 -1.06 6.80
C LEU A 108 2.19 -2.27 7.49
N VAL A 109 2.25 -3.41 6.78
CA VAL A 109 2.78 -4.66 7.32
C VAL A 109 3.73 -5.31 6.30
N PRO A 110 4.98 -4.79 6.16
CA PRO A 110 5.91 -5.19 5.11
C PRO A 110 6.16 -6.70 5.07
N LYS A 111 6.46 -7.24 3.87
CA LYS A 111 6.77 -8.66 3.71
C LYS A 111 7.88 -9.09 4.67
N HIS A 112 7.76 -10.31 5.18
CA HIS A 112 8.69 -10.94 6.13
C HIS A 112 8.88 -10.24 7.50
N THR A 113 8.26 -9.07 7.73
CA THR A 113 8.38 -8.30 8.98
C THR A 113 7.31 -8.72 9.98
N ARG A 114 7.70 -9.19 11.18
CA ARG A 114 6.77 -9.61 12.25
C ARG A 114 6.51 -8.55 13.31
N ARG A 115 7.34 -7.50 13.37
CA ARG A 115 7.22 -6.37 14.29
C ARG A 115 7.41 -5.08 13.48
N PRO A 116 6.35 -4.57 12.83
CA PRO A 116 6.43 -3.33 12.07
C PRO A 116 6.76 -2.18 13.03
N ALA A 117 7.83 -1.46 12.74
CA ALA A 117 8.27 -0.33 13.56
C ALA A 117 7.24 0.80 13.50
N GLY A 118 7.02 1.50 14.62
CA GLY A 118 6.12 2.64 14.69
C GLY A 118 4.63 2.31 14.60
N PHE A 119 4.22 1.03 14.53
CA PHE A 119 2.80 0.68 14.47
C PHE A 119 2.06 1.10 15.76
N ASP A 120 2.58 0.69 16.92
CA ASP A 120 1.97 1.01 18.21
C ASP A 120 1.97 2.53 18.46
N GLU A 121 3.05 3.22 18.08
CA GLU A 121 3.17 4.69 18.14
C GLU A 121 2.15 5.37 17.22
N THR A 122 1.94 4.84 16.02
CA THR A 122 0.99 5.40 15.06
C THR A 122 -0.45 5.18 15.54
N VAL A 123 -0.78 3.98 16.04
CA VAL A 123 -2.10 3.69 16.65
C VAL A 123 -2.36 4.63 17.83
N ILE A 124 -1.41 4.78 18.76
CA ILE A 124 -1.52 5.70 19.89
C ILE A 124 -1.69 7.14 19.40
N SER A 125 -0.93 7.57 18.39
CA SER A 125 -1.01 8.93 17.85
C SER A 125 -2.34 9.23 17.16
N LEU A 126 -2.96 8.22 16.53
CA LEU A 126 -4.22 8.39 15.81
C LEU A 126 -5.42 8.37 16.76
N TYR A 127 -5.36 7.55 17.81
CA TYR A 127 -6.31 7.63 18.93
C TYR A 127 -6.19 8.95 19.69
N ALA A 128 -4.97 9.41 19.98
CA ALA A 128 -4.75 10.71 20.63
C ALA A 128 -5.24 11.91 19.80
N LYS A 129 -5.41 11.72 18.49
CA LYS A 129 -5.94 12.72 17.55
C LYS A 129 -7.45 12.55 17.26
N GLY A 130 -8.14 11.59 17.88
CA GLY A 130 -9.59 11.40 17.72
C GLY A 130 -10.02 10.87 16.34
N MET A 131 -9.11 10.25 15.57
CA MET A 131 -9.42 9.76 14.22
C MET A 131 -10.27 8.47 14.27
N THR A 132 -11.28 8.37 13.40
CA THR A 132 -12.13 7.17 13.30
C THR A 132 -11.37 6.00 12.70
N THR A 133 -11.84 4.76 12.90
CA THR A 133 -11.19 3.54 12.36
C THR A 133 -10.92 3.59 10.85
N GLY A 134 -11.78 4.28 10.08
CA GLY A 134 -11.58 4.49 8.64
C GLY A 134 -10.49 5.53 8.33
N ASP A 135 -10.46 6.62 9.10
CA ASP A 135 -9.42 7.66 8.98
C ASP A 135 -8.04 7.13 9.41
N ILE A 136 -8.01 6.22 10.39
CA ILE A 136 -6.80 5.52 10.84
C ILE A 136 -6.19 4.74 9.69
N GLY A 137 -6.98 3.98 8.92
CA GLY A 137 -6.48 3.21 7.78
C GLY A 137 -5.79 4.09 6.73
N GLY A 138 -6.38 5.24 6.39
CA GLY A 138 -5.80 6.19 5.44
C GLY A 138 -4.60 6.97 6.01
N ALA A 139 -4.61 7.30 7.30
CA ALA A 139 -3.55 8.07 7.95
C ALA A 139 -2.29 7.23 8.20
N VAL A 140 -2.42 5.99 8.69
CA VAL A 140 -1.25 5.09 8.84
C VAL A 140 -0.60 4.85 7.48
N HIS A 141 -1.40 4.63 6.44
CA HIS A 141 -0.89 4.45 5.08
C HIS A 141 -0.05 5.66 4.63
N ARG A 142 -0.54 6.88 4.88
CA ARG A 142 0.16 8.12 4.50
C ARG A 142 1.46 8.35 5.29
N ASP A 143 1.46 8.09 6.59
CA ASP A 143 2.61 8.37 7.46
C ASP A 143 3.72 7.31 7.35
N THR A 144 3.40 6.11 6.89
CA THR A 144 4.37 5.03 6.65
C THR A 144 5.04 5.09 5.28
N GLN A 145 4.56 5.95 4.37
CA GLN A 145 5.29 6.22 3.13
C GLN A 145 6.55 7.05 3.42
N PRO A 146 7.70 6.73 2.81
CA PRO A 146 8.86 7.61 2.88
C PRO A 146 8.45 8.97 2.30
N ARG A 147 8.66 10.05 3.07
CA ARG A 147 8.46 11.42 2.59
C ARG A 147 9.19 11.55 1.26
N GLN A 148 8.46 11.66 0.16
CA GLN A 148 9.07 11.96 -1.12
C GLN A 148 9.87 13.25 -0.92
N SER A 149 11.18 13.17 -1.14
CA SER A 149 12.04 14.34 -1.20
C SER A 149 11.53 15.20 -2.34
N VAL A 150 10.63 16.14 -2.03
CA VAL A 150 10.23 17.15 -3.00
C VAL A 150 11.45 18.05 -3.15
N GLU A 151 12.28 17.78 -4.15
CA GLU A 151 13.27 18.75 -4.58
C GLU A 151 12.49 19.97 -5.10
N VAL A 152 12.38 20.99 -4.25
CA VAL A 152 11.86 22.29 -4.64
C VAL A 152 12.87 22.89 -5.61
N SER A 153 12.67 22.64 -6.90
CA SER A 153 13.31 23.38 -7.97
C SER A 153 12.76 24.79 -7.96
N ILE A 154 13.32 25.65 -7.11
CA ILE A 154 13.15 27.10 -7.19
C ILE A 154 13.82 27.56 -8.48
N ALA A 155 13.06 27.54 -9.57
CA ALA A 155 13.44 28.18 -10.82
C ALA A 155 13.61 29.68 -10.55
N ALA A 156 14.86 30.13 -10.49
CA ALA A 156 15.21 31.54 -10.43
C ALA A 156 14.73 32.24 -11.71
N ASN A 157 13.55 32.84 -11.65
CA ASN A 157 13.10 33.81 -12.65
C ASN A 157 13.95 35.08 -12.48
N SER A 158 15.02 35.19 -13.27
CA SER A 158 15.69 36.47 -13.51
C SER A 158 15.48 36.86 -14.96
N SER A 159 14.56 37.79 -15.12
CA SER A 159 14.20 38.43 -16.36
C SER A 159 15.23 39.51 -16.76
N HIS A 160 15.50 39.55 -18.07
CA HIS A 160 15.82 40.74 -18.87
C HIS A 160 17.31 41.15 -19.10
N PRO A 161 17.61 41.85 -20.24
CA PRO A 161 18.42 41.28 -21.32
C PRO A 161 19.63 42.16 -21.69
N ARG A 162 20.51 41.68 -22.58
CA ARG A 162 21.36 42.54 -23.42
C ARG A 162 21.87 41.77 -24.64
N GLY A 163 21.50 42.24 -25.82
CA GLY A 163 21.92 41.66 -27.09
C GLY A 163 23.32 42.07 -27.52
N ALA A 164 23.91 41.27 -28.40
CA ALA A 164 24.78 41.71 -29.48
C ALA A 164 24.93 40.60 -30.55
N HIS A 165 24.54 40.96 -31.77
CA HIS A 165 24.98 40.49 -33.10
C HIS A 165 26.46 40.01 -33.18
N ARG A 166 26.99 39.17 -34.10
CA ARG A 166 26.58 38.46 -35.35
C ARG A 166 27.77 37.53 -35.79
N PRO A 167 27.93 37.02 -37.05
CA PRO A 167 27.74 35.63 -37.46
C PRO A 167 28.99 34.89 -38.05
N GLY A 168 28.81 33.61 -38.40
CA GLY A 168 29.58 32.86 -39.41
C GLY A 168 30.51 31.78 -38.82
N SER A 169 30.77 30.61 -39.42
CA SER A 169 30.39 29.98 -40.70
C SER A 169 30.88 28.51 -40.66
N ARG A 170 30.39 27.70 -41.62
CA ARG A 170 30.94 26.41 -42.15
C ARG A 170 30.50 25.13 -41.40
N LYS A 171 29.64 24.27 -41.96
CA LYS A 171 29.79 23.33 -43.11
C LYS A 171 30.76 22.16 -42.87
N LEU A 172 30.22 20.94 -42.78
CA LEU A 172 30.43 19.72 -43.60
C LEU A 172 29.90 18.52 -42.78
N GLY A 173 28.95 17.71 -43.25
CA GLY A 173 29.17 16.62 -44.23
C GLY A 173 29.75 15.39 -43.50
N ILE A 174 29.06 14.25 -43.38
CA ILE A 174 29.20 13.03 -44.21
C ILE A 174 28.12 12.04 -43.69
N LEU A 175 27.06 11.72 -44.42
CA LEU A 175 26.87 10.60 -45.37
C LEU A 175 26.98 9.15 -44.80
N ARG A 176 25.86 8.43 -44.93
CA ARG A 176 25.52 6.97 -44.77
C ARG A 176 26.53 6.03 -45.50
N PRO A 177 26.48 4.66 -45.47
CA PRO A 177 25.30 3.79 -45.24
C PRO A 177 25.49 2.37 -44.63
N ALA A 178 24.34 1.70 -44.57
CA ALA A 178 23.95 0.33 -44.18
C ALA A 178 24.78 -0.88 -44.67
N ALA A 179 24.66 -1.99 -43.94
CA ALA A 179 24.58 -3.41 -44.40
C ALA A 179 24.69 -4.31 -43.14
N ARG A 180 24.04 -5.47 -42.95
CA ARG A 180 23.18 -6.37 -43.74
C ARG A 180 22.57 -7.41 -42.77
N PRO A 181 21.47 -8.10 -43.13
CA PRO A 181 20.80 -9.10 -42.29
C PRO A 181 21.20 -10.55 -42.61
N ALA A 182 20.64 -11.47 -41.82
CA ALA A 182 20.39 -12.91 -42.03
C ALA A 182 21.37 -13.90 -41.38
N VAL A 183 20.85 -14.79 -40.52
CA VAL A 183 20.70 -16.21 -40.87
C VAL A 183 19.72 -16.94 -39.91
N ALA A 184 18.65 -17.48 -40.47
CA ALA A 184 18.04 -18.76 -40.09
C ALA A 184 18.27 -19.65 -41.33
N PRO A 185 18.44 -20.99 -41.28
CA PRO A 185 17.44 -21.90 -40.68
C PRO A 185 18.00 -23.23 -40.13
N ALA A 186 17.17 -24.01 -39.44
CA ALA A 186 17.20 -25.48 -39.58
C ALA A 186 15.84 -26.09 -39.22
N ARG A 187 15.15 -26.56 -40.25
CA ARG A 187 14.06 -27.54 -40.17
C ARG A 187 14.64 -28.90 -39.75
N GLY A 188 13.89 -29.68 -38.97
CA GLY A 188 14.15 -31.09 -38.75
C GLY A 188 12.88 -31.85 -38.34
N ALA A 189 12.33 -32.62 -39.29
CA ALA A 189 11.50 -33.85 -39.19
C ALA A 189 10.50 -33.97 -38.01
N ARG A 190 9.18 -33.97 -38.20
CA ARG A 190 8.30 -34.99 -38.84
C ARG A 190 8.59 -36.43 -38.37
N LEU A 191 7.64 -37.04 -37.67
CA LEU A 191 7.00 -38.35 -37.95
C LEU A 191 6.12 -38.79 -36.76
N THR A 192 4.81 -38.84 -36.98
CA THR A 192 3.86 -39.75 -36.30
C THR A 192 4.01 -41.17 -36.96
N PRO A 193 3.28 -42.26 -36.61
CA PRO A 193 2.17 -42.43 -35.66
C PRO A 193 2.14 -43.75 -34.83
N HIS A 194 1.09 -43.84 -33.99
CA HIS A 194 0.24 -45.01 -33.67
C HIS A 194 0.65 -46.20 -32.76
N HIS A 195 -0.38 -46.55 -31.95
CA HIS A 195 -0.67 -47.79 -31.19
C HIS A 195 -0.14 -47.81 -29.76
N GLY A 196 -0.93 -48.12 -28.72
CA GLY A 196 -2.29 -48.60 -28.55
C GLY A 196 -2.50 -48.83 -27.04
N GLY A 197 -3.74 -49.00 -26.57
CA GLY A 197 -3.98 -49.40 -25.17
C GLY A 197 -5.30 -48.89 -24.61
N ALA A 198 -6.22 -49.84 -24.44
CA ALA A 198 -7.63 -49.72 -24.06
C ALA A 198 -7.87 -49.30 -22.59
N PRO A 199 -9.12 -48.96 -22.23
CA PRO A 199 -9.52 -48.41 -20.93
C PRO A 199 -9.88 -49.49 -19.91
N TRP A 200 -9.74 -49.20 -18.61
CA TRP A 200 -10.69 -49.42 -17.50
C TRP A 200 -10.27 -48.49 -16.35
#